data_AF-A0A919LX41-F1
#
_entry.id   AF-A0A919LX41-F1
#
_cell.length_a   1.000
_cell.length_b   1.000
_cell.length_c   1.000
_cell.angle_alpha   90.00
_cell.angle_beta   90.00
_cell.angle_gamma   90.00
#
_symmetry.space_group_name_H-M   'P 1'
#
loop_
_entity.id
_entity.type
_entity.pdbx_description
1 polymer ?
#
loop_
_entity_poly.entity_id
_entity_poly.type
_entity_poly.pdbx_seq_one_letter_code
_entity_poly.pdbx_strand_id
1 'polypeptide(L)' 'MINEKEVQSIVKSVARLKAAPMNETFRELGLTSVQLQNIQKRFIDVFHRTTNDIKFGDTIYSITEKLNSSKNH' A
#
# COMPACT_ATOMS: atom_id res chain seq x y z
N MET A 1 -14.23 -2.20 6.43
CA MET A 1 -12.97 -1.69 7.01
C MET A 1 -11.86 -2.50 6.37
N ILE A 2 -10.89 -1.84 5.76
CA ILE A 2 -9.80 -2.46 5.01
C ILE A 2 -8.84 -3.13 5.99
N ASN A 3 -8.47 -4.38 5.74
CA ASN A 3 -7.60 -5.17 6.60
C ASN A 3 -6.13 -5.08 6.15
N GLU A 4 -5.20 -4.99 7.11
CA GLU A 4 -3.75 -4.97 6.90
C GLU A 4 -3.26 -6.17 6.08
N LYS A 5 -3.88 -7.35 6.25
CA LYS A 5 -3.54 -8.54 5.46
C LYS A 5 -3.88 -8.41 3.97
N GLU A 6 -4.96 -7.69 3.65
CA GLU A 6 -5.33 -7.42 2.25
C GLU A 6 -4.34 -6.45 1.63
N VAL A 7 -4.00 -5.38 2.36
CA VAL A 7 -2.99 -4.40 1.95
C VAL A 7 -1.64 -5.09 1.72
N GLN A 8 -1.18 -5.92 2.67
CA GLN A 8 0.04 -6.71 2.55
C GLN A 8 0.03 -7.63 1.33
N SER A 9 -1.08 -8.34 1.09
CA SER A 9 -1.21 -9.26 -0.04
C SER A 9 -1.07 -8.53 -1.37
N ILE A 10 -1.70 -7.35 -1.51
CA ILE A 10 -1.58 -6.50 -2.69
C ILE A 10 -0.14 -6.03 -2.88
N VAL A 11 0.49 -5.47 -1.84
CA VAL A 11 1.88 -4.99 -1.91
C VAL A 11 2.81 -6.13 -2.31
N LYS A 12 2.72 -7.27 -1.63
CA LYS A 12 3.53 -8.45 -1.92
C LYS A 12 3.38 -8.90 -3.37
N SER A 13 2.14 -8.95 -3.88
CA SER A 13 1.83 -9.37 -5.24
C SER A 13 2.38 -8.40 -6.29
N VAL A 14 2.06 -7.11 -6.16
CA VAL A 14 2.47 -6.08 -7.13
C VAL A 14 3.98 -5.90 -7.15
N ALA A 15 4.61 -5.90 -5.97
CA ALA A 15 6.05 -5.73 -5.83
C ALA A 15 6.86 -7.01 -6.06
N ARG A 16 6.19 -8.17 -6.22
CA ARG A 16 6.82 -9.50 -6.35
C ARG A 16 7.77 -9.82 -5.19
N LEU A 17 7.37 -9.46 -3.97
CA LEU A 17 8.19 -9.67 -2.77
C LEU A 17 8.02 -11.09 -2.22
N LYS A 18 9.10 -11.67 -1.70
CA LYS A 18 9.02 -12.94 -0.95
C LYS A 18 8.26 -12.77 0.37
N ALA A 19 8.48 -11.63 1.03
CA ALA A 19 7.78 -11.18 2.24
C ALA A 19 7.60 -9.67 2.20
N ALA A 20 6.53 -9.17 2.82
CA ALA A 20 6.27 -7.74 2.99
C ALA A 20 5.99 -7.49 4.48
N PRO A 21 7.02 -7.23 5.31
CA PRO A 21 6.86 -6.97 6.74
C PRO A 21 5.97 -5.75 6.95
N MET A 22 5.18 -5.78 8.03
CA MET A 22 4.15 -4.77 8.28
C MET A 22 4.74 -3.40 8.65
N ASN A 23 5.91 -3.42 9.28
CA ASN A 23 6.62 -2.29 9.85
C ASN A 23 7.75 -1.75 8.97
N GLU A 24 8.05 -2.41 7.85
CA GLU A 24 9.05 -1.91 6.90
C GLU A 24 8.41 -0.92 5.94
N THR A 25 9.11 0.17 5.72
CA THR A 25 8.74 1.20 4.76
C THR A 25 8.95 0.70 3.34
N PHE A 26 8.22 1.27 2.40
CA PHE A 26 8.41 0.96 0.99
C PHE A 26 9.82 1.25 0.47
N ARG A 27 10.52 2.22 1.07
CA ARG A 27 11.94 2.50 0.81
C ARG A 27 12.84 1.36 1.28
N GLU A 28 12.62 0.83 2.48
CA GLU A 28 13.39 -0.30 3.03
C GLU A 28 13.18 -1.58 2.22
N LEU A 29 11.95 -1.76 1.70
CA LEU A 29 11.62 -2.84 0.76
C LEU A 29 12.25 -2.67 -0.64
N GLY A 30 12.95 -1.58 -0.90
CA GLY A 30 13.58 -1.31 -2.19
C GLY A 30 12.58 -1.13 -3.33
N LEU A 31 11.37 -0.66 -3.04
CA LEU A 31 10.35 -0.44 -4.07
C LEU A 31 10.81 0.66 -5.05
N THR A 32 10.55 0.43 -6.32
CA THR A 32 10.72 1.42 -7.39
C THR A 32 9.49 2.32 -7.51
N SER A 33 9.65 3.48 -8.15
CA SER A 33 8.53 4.41 -8.41
C SER A 33 7.42 3.75 -9.22
N VAL A 34 7.77 2.87 -10.15
CA VAL A 34 6.80 2.11 -10.95
C VAL A 34 6.00 1.14 -10.07
N GLN A 35 6.66 0.43 -9.15
CA GLN A 35 5.95 -0.46 -8.23
C GLN A 35 5.04 0.31 -7.27
N LEU A 36 5.48 1.46 -6.75
CA LEU A 36 4.65 2.33 -5.92
C LEU A 36 3.39 2.78 -6.67
N GLN A 37 3.54 3.26 -7.91
CA GLN A 37 2.40 3.67 -8.75
C GLN A 37 1.44 2.51 -9.02
N ASN A 38 1.95 1.31 -9.29
CA ASN A 38 1.13 0.13 -9.50
C ASN A 38 0.38 -0.30 -8.23
N ILE A 39 1.01 -0.18 -7.05
CA ILE A 39 0.38 -0.43 -5.76
C ILE A 39 -0.76 0.57 -5.53
N GLN A 40 -0.50 1.87 -5.73
CA GLN A 40 -1.49 2.93 -5.61
C GLN A 40 -2.70 2.72 -6.53
N LYS A 41 -2.45 2.35 -7.79
CA LYS A 41 -3.50 2.00 -8.76
C LYS A 41 -4.30 0.79 -8.30
N ARG A 42 -3.61 -0.27 -7.82
CA ARG A 42 -4.29 -1.48 -7.35
C ARG A 42 -5.16 -1.23 -6.12
N PHE A 43 -4.74 -0.33 -5.23
CA PHE A 43 -5.58 0.10 -4.11
C PHE A 43 -6.80 0.90 -4.54
N ILE A 44 -6.69 1.77 -5.55
CA ILE A 44 -7.85 2.45 -6.14
C ILE A 44 -8.81 1.41 -6.72
N ASP A 45 -8.31 0.44 -7.49
CA ASP A 45 -9.13 -0.59 -8.14
C ASP A 45 -9.85 -1.51 -7.14
N VAL A 46 -9.18 -1.89 -6.05
CA VAL A 46 -9.70 -2.87 -5.08
C VAL A 46 -10.52 -2.21 -3.97
N PHE A 47 -10.07 -1.06 -3.47
CA PHE A 47 -10.67 -0.41 -2.31
C PHE A 47 -11.52 0.81 -2.67
N HIS A 48 -11.46 1.29 -3.91
CA HIS A 48 -12.15 2.51 -4.36
C HIS A 48 -11.80 3.72 -3.49
N ARG A 49 -10.51 3.85 -3.12
CA ARG A 49 -9.97 4.95 -2.29
C ARG A 49 -8.88 5.70 -3.03
N THR A 50 -8.85 7.02 -2.84
CA THR A 50 -7.74 7.87 -3.27
C THR A 50 -6.45 7.48 -2.53
N THR A 51 -5.34 7.37 -3.27
CA THR A 51 -4.05 6.86 -2.76
C THR A 51 -2.87 7.82 -2.98
N ASN A 52 -3.18 9.09 -3.29
CA ASN A 52 -2.18 10.14 -3.59
C ASN A 52 -1.26 10.47 -2.40
N ASP A 53 -1.66 10.10 -1.19
CA ASP A 53 -0.93 10.31 0.06
C ASP A 53 -0.04 9.12 0.47
N ILE A 54 -0.06 8.02 -0.28
CA ILE A 54 0.83 6.87 -0.10
C ILE A 54 2.20 7.19 -0.71
N LYS A 55 3.26 7.05 0.09
CA LYS A 55 4.64 7.45 -0.24
C LYS A 55 5.63 6.35 0.15
N PHE A 56 6.87 6.49 -0.30
CA PHE A 56 7.92 5.52 0.02
C PHE A 56 8.25 5.37 1.52
N GLY A 57 7.94 6.38 2.33
CA GLY A 57 8.12 6.31 3.78
C GLY A 57 6.99 5.59 4.51
N ASP A 58 5.95 5.14 3.79
CA ASP A 58 4.83 4.45 4.40
C ASP A 58 5.10 2.96 4.59
N THR A 59 4.49 2.42 5.64
CA THR A 59 4.46 1.00 5.99
C THR A 59 3.09 0.42 5.66
N ILE A 60 2.93 -0.90 5.73
CA ILE A 60 1.61 -1.53 5.55
C ILE A 60 0.61 -1.01 6.60
N TYR A 61 1.07 -0.78 7.84
CA TYR A 61 0.26 -0.20 8.91
C TYR A 61 -0.25 1.20 8.53
N SER A 62 0.65 2.13 8.20
CA SER A 62 0.25 3.52 7.92
C SER A 62 -0.62 3.62 6.68
N ILE A 63 -0.41 2.75 5.68
CA ILE A 63 -1.26 2.66 4.49
C ILE A 63 -2.66 2.19 4.86
N THR A 64 -2.77 1.17 5.70
CA THR A 64 -4.07 0.63 6.12
C THR A 64 -4.87 1.69 6.88
N GLU A 65 -4.22 2.47 7.75
CA GLU A 65 -4.85 3.60 8.43
C GLU A 65 -5.31 4.68 7.46
N LYS A 66 -4.46 5.09 6.51
CA LYS A 66 -4.80 6.07 5.47
C LYS A 66 -6.00 5.62 4.63
N LEU A 67 -5.99 4.38 4.17
CA LEU A 67 -7.08 3.83 3.35
C LEU A 67 -8.41 3.74 4.11
N ASN A 68 -8.38 3.45 5.41
CA ASN A 68 -9.56 3.46 6.26
C ASN A 68 -10.03 4.88 6.62
N SER A 69 -9.09 5.84 6.69
CA SER A 69 -9.36 7.26 6.99
C SER A 69 -9.84 8.04 5.76
N SER A 70 -9.53 7.57 4.55
CA SER A 70 -9.95 8.16 3.26
C SER A 70 -11.46 8.02 2.97
N LYS A 71 -12.31 8.07 4.00
CA LYS A 71 -13.77 8.18 3.87
C LYS A 71 -14.13 9.54 3.27
N ASN A 72 -14.50 9.51 1.99
CA ASN A 72 -15.22 10.53 1.23
C ASN A 72 -14.44 11.82 0.93
N HIS A 73 -14.07 11.97 -0.33
CA HIS A 73 -14.15 13.25 -1.02
C HIS A 73 -14.82 13.03 -2.37
#